data_AF-A0A6D2C6A7-F1
#
_entry.id   AF-A0A6D2C6A7-F1
#
_cell.length_a   1.000
_cell.length_b   1.000
_cell.length_c   1.000
_cell.angle_alpha   90.00
_cell.angle_beta   90.00
_cell.angle_gamma   90.00
#
_symmetry.space_group_name_H-M   'P 1'
#
loop_
_entity.id
_entity.type
_entity.pdbx_description
1 polymer ?
#
loop_
_entity_poly.entity_id
_entity_poly.type
_entity_poly.pdbx_seq_one_letter_code
_entity_poly.pdbx_strand_id
1 'polypeptide(L)'
;MVYLQKICLKESDSNSTLYADTLKECKSDEDKISGCVEREYYSNGNFRRETPYKNGKIEGIEKEYYENGNLQVEIPYKNGEREGIRKWYYESGNLWRKVLYKNGEREGVEKSYYSDGNLAIETPYKNDKAEGIAKVYDENGKLRAEIPYKNDKAEGIAKWYYENGNLEREAPYKNDKAEGIEKWYYENGKLMAEIPYLNNLFHGDTRFYTEDGKLLAL
;
A
#
# COMPACT_ATOMS: atom_id res chain seq x y z
N MET A 1 -7.28 -37.83 -38.00
CA MET A 1 -6.19 -36.83 -38.01
C MET A 1 -6.71 -35.61 -37.25
N VAL A 2 -6.71 -35.56 -35.91
CA VAL A 2 -5.60 -35.42 -34.96
C VAL A 2 -4.53 -34.45 -35.44
N TYR A 3 -4.59 -33.22 -34.94
CA TYR A 3 -3.40 -32.47 -34.54
C TYR A 3 -3.65 -31.87 -33.14
N LEU A 4 -3.13 -32.61 -32.15
CA LEU A 4 -2.79 -32.13 -30.83
C LEU A 4 -1.56 -31.22 -30.98
N GLN A 5 -1.60 -30.00 -30.43
CA GLN A 5 -0.38 -29.22 -30.24
C GLN A 5 -0.17 -28.91 -28.75
N LYS A 6 0.59 -29.85 -28.16
CA LYS A 6 1.52 -29.74 -27.02
C LYS A 6 1.30 -28.61 -26.02
N ILE A 7 0.70 -29.01 -24.90
CA ILE A 7 0.87 -28.44 -23.56
C ILE A 7 2.36 -28.48 -23.20
N CYS A 8 2.92 -27.33 -22.83
CA CYS A 8 4.22 -27.27 -22.15
C CYS A 8 3.96 -27.37 -20.65
N LEU A 9 4.16 -28.56 -20.08
CA LEU A 9 4.26 -28.76 -18.64
C LEU A 9 5.66 -28.32 -18.20
N LYS A 10 5.72 -27.34 -17.29
CA LYS A 10 6.82 -27.22 -16.34
C LYS A 10 6.26 -27.46 -14.95
N GLU A 11 6.63 -28.60 -14.38
CA GLU A 11 6.69 -28.90 -12.95
C GLU A 11 7.43 -27.74 -12.24
N SER A 12 7.16 -27.30 -11.01
CA SER A 12 6.51 -27.89 -9.84
C SER A 12 6.25 -26.74 -8.86
N ASP A 13 5.00 -26.52 -8.44
CA ASP A 13 4.68 -25.86 -7.18
C ASP A 13 3.43 -26.54 -6.62
N SER A 14 3.61 -27.39 -5.62
CA SER A 14 2.52 -28.10 -4.93
C SER A 14 1.78 -27.17 -3.95
N ASN A 15 1.43 -25.97 -4.40
CA ASN A 15 0.48 -25.07 -3.74
C ASN A 15 -0.59 -24.75 -4.78
N SER A 16 -1.52 -25.68 -4.98
CA SER A 16 -2.71 -25.38 -5.76
C SER A 16 -3.52 -24.33 -4.99
N THR A 17 -3.34 -23.06 -5.33
CA THR A 17 -4.23 -21.99 -4.91
C THR A 17 -5.64 -22.42 -5.28
N LEU A 18 -6.51 -22.58 -4.28
CA LEU A 18 -7.92 -22.90 -4.50
C LEU A 18 -8.58 -21.68 -5.16
N TYR A 19 -8.94 -21.84 -6.42
CA TYR A 19 -9.71 -20.83 -7.15
C TYR A 19 -11.21 -21.09 -6.95
N ALA A 20 -11.89 -20.09 -6.39
CA ALA A 20 -13.33 -20.11 -6.07
C ALA A 20 -14.21 -20.57 -7.26
N ASP A 21 -13.80 -20.24 -8.48
CA ASP A 21 -14.50 -20.52 -9.73
C ASP A 21 -14.71 -22.03 -10.00
N THR A 22 -14.00 -22.90 -9.27
CA THR A 22 -14.11 -24.37 -9.37
C THR A 22 -14.88 -25.03 -8.22
N LEU A 23 -15.30 -24.25 -7.22
CA LEU A 23 -15.95 -24.76 -6.02
C LEU A 23 -17.47 -24.72 -6.13
N LYS A 24 -18.12 -25.77 -5.60
CA LYS A 24 -19.57 -25.80 -5.37
C LYS A 24 -19.97 -24.72 -4.36
N GLU A 25 -21.20 -24.22 -4.45
CA GLU A 25 -21.73 -23.30 -3.44
C GLU A 25 -21.87 -24.01 -2.08
N CYS A 26 -21.55 -23.31 -0.99
CA CYS A 26 -21.83 -23.79 0.36
C CYS A 26 -23.34 -23.83 0.60
N LYS A 27 -23.88 -24.99 0.99
CA LYS A 27 -25.29 -25.15 1.39
C LYS A 27 -25.45 -25.48 2.87
N SER A 28 -24.39 -26.01 3.51
CA SER A 28 -24.33 -26.27 4.95
C SER A 28 -22.91 -26.10 5.50
N ASP A 29 -22.76 -26.20 6.83
CA ASP A 29 -21.44 -26.14 7.47
C ASP A 29 -20.57 -27.35 7.13
N GLU A 30 -21.16 -28.53 6.85
CA GLU A 30 -20.43 -29.70 6.35
C GLU A 30 -19.80 -29.43 4.97
N ASP A 31 -20.43 -28.61 4.13
CA ASP A 31 -19.82 -28.18 2.88
C ASP A 31 -18.56 -27.34 3.14
N LYS A 32 -18.57 -26.46 4.14
CA LYS A 32 -17.40 -25.65 4.53
C LYS A 32 -16.24 -26.51 5.03
N ILE A 33 -16.54 -27.65 5.64
CA ILE A 33 -15.54 -28.65 6.03
C ILE A 33 -14.95 -29.34 4.79
N SER A 34 -15.80 -29.82 3.88
CA SER A 34 -15.36 -30.58 2.69
C SER A 34 -14.72 -29.74 1.59
N GLY A 35 -15.10 -28.47 1.47
CA GLY A 35 -14.68 -27.56 0.40
C GLY A 35 -15.87 -26.98 -0.35
N CYS A 36 -16.06 -25.67 -0.27
CA CYS A 36 -17.11 -24.94 -0.98
C CYS A 36 -16.79 -23.45 -1.09
N VAL A 37 -17.62 -22.68 -1.78
CA VAL A 37 -17.57 -21.21 -1.82
C VAL A 37 -18.90 -20.63 -1.38
N GLU A 38 -18.86 -19.68 -0.45
CA GLU A 38 -20.01 -18.90 -0.06
C GLU A 38 -20.11 -17.66 -0.97
N ARG A 39 -21.30 -17.37 -1.49
CA ARG A 39 -21.53 -16.26 -2.42
C ARG A 39 -22.55 -15.29 -1.85
N GLU A 40 -22.18 -14.01 -1.79
CA GLU A 40 -23.08 -12.90 -1.50
C GLU A 40 -23.36 -12.14 -2.80
N TYR A 41 -24.58 -11.62 -2.94
CA TYR A 41 -25.04 -10.93 -4.14
C TYR A 41 -25.55 -9.52 -3.80
N TYR A 42 -25.43 -8.62 -4.76
CA TYR A 42 -26.12 -7.34 -4.75
C TYR A 42 -27.60 -7.50 -5.11
N SER A 43 -28.40 -6.45 -4.89
CA SER A 43 -29.81 -6.40 -5.27
C SER A 43 -30.05 -6.56 -6.78
N ASN A 44 -29.05 -6.18 -7.60
CA ASN A 44 -29.07 -6.35 -9.05
C ASN A 44 -28.71 -7.78 -9.52
N GLY A 45 -28.37 -8.68 -8.59
CA GLY A 45 -28.00 -10.06 -8.87
C GLY A 45 -26.52 -10.28 -9.21
N ASN A 46 -25.69 -9.22 -9.31
CA ASN A 46 -24.25 -9.37 -9.46
C ASN A 46 -23.61 -9.89 -8.17
N PHE A 47 -22.49 -10.59 -8.30
CA PHE A 47 -21.70 -11.00 -7.14
C PHE A 47 -21.22 -9.78 -6.38
N ARG A 48 -21.29 -9.87 -5.05
CA ARG A 48 -20.72 -8.92 -4.11
C ARG A 48 -19.48 -9.49 -3.45
N ARG A 49 -19.52 -10.78 -3.08
CA ARG A 49 -18.42 -11.48 -2.42
C ARG A 49 -18.43 -12.96 -2.74
N GLU A 50 -17.25 -13.54 -2.89
CA GLU A 50 -17.01 -14.98 -2.96
C GLU A 50 -15.95 -15.37 -1.92
N THR A 51 -16.33 -16.22 -0.97
CA THR A 51 -15.47 -16.65 0.14
C THR A 51 -15.26 -18.17 0.09
N PRO A 52 -14.09 -18.66 -0.31
CA PRO A 52 -13.81 -20.09 -0.36
C PRO A 52 -13.52 -20.65 1.04
N TYR A 53 -14.13 -21.79 1.37
CA TYR A 53 -13.97 -22.52 2.62
C TYR A 53 -13.39 -23.90 2.38
N LYS A 54 -12.53 -24.35 3.30
CA LYS A 54 -12.04 -25.72 3.43
C LYS A 54 -11.69 -26.01 4.88
N ASN A 55 -11.96 -27.23 5.36
CA ASN A 55 -11.75 -27.62 6.76
C ASN A 55 -12.47 -26.69 7.77
N GLY A 56 -13.60 -26.09 7.37
CA GLY A 56 -14.39 -25.18 8.21
C GLY A 56 -13.79 -23.79 8.37
N LYS A 57 -12.72 -23.46 7.63
CA LYS A 57 -12.05 -22.16 7.66
C LYS A 57 -11.96 -21.57 6.26
N ILE A 58 -11.76 -20.26 6.17
CA ILE A 58 -11.51 -19.60 4.87
C ILE A 58 -10.15 -20.08 4.35
N GLU A 59 -10.12 -20.54 3.10
CA GLU A 59 -8.94 -21.12 2.46
C GLU A 59 -8.95 -20.79 0.96
N GLY A 60 -7.93 -20.08 0.48
CA GLY A 60 -7.85 -19.61 -0.90
C GLY A 60 -8.02 -18.10 -1.01
N ILE A 61 -8.50 -17.62 -2.16
CA ILE A 61 -8.65 -16.19 -2.41
C ILE A 61 -10.12 -15.80 -2.26
N GLU A 62 -10.42 -15.00 -1.24
CA GLU A 62 -11.67 -14.28 -1.14
C GLU A 62 -11.67 -13.12 -2.14
N LYS A 63 -12.77 -12.97 -2.87
CA LYS A 63 -12.96 -11.91 -3.86
C LYS A 63 -14.15 -11.06 -3.47
N GLU A 64 -13.99 -9.74 -3.55
CA GLU A 64 -15.09 -8.77 -3.45
C GLU A 64 -15.22 -8.02 -4.76
N TYR A 65 -16.43 -7.66 -5.15
CA TYR A 65 -16.74 -7.05 -6.44
C TYR A 65 -17.55 -5.77 -6.23
N TYR A 66 -17.40 -4.82 -7.14
CA TYR A 66 -18.26 -3.65 -7.26
C TYR A 66 -19.64 -4.05 -7.81
N GLU A 67 -20.65 -3.18 -7.63
CA GLU A 67 -22.00 -3.41 -8.16
C GLU A 67 -22.04 -3.60 -9.68
N ASN A 68 -21.08 -3.02 -10.40
CA ASN A 68 -20.93 -3.17 -11.85
C ASN A 68 -20.31 -4.53 -12.28
N GLY A 69 -19.93 -5.37 -11.32
CA GLY A 69 -19.31 -6.68 -11.54
C GLY A 69 -17.78 -6.69 -11.61
N ASN A 70 -17.12 -5.53 -11.59
CA ASN A 70 -15.66 -5.45 -11.61
C ASN A 70 -15.07 -5.86 -10.25
N LEU A 71 -13.92 -6.53 -10.29
CA LEU A 71 -13.21 -6.95 -9.08
C LEU A 71 -12.77 -5.74 -8.26
N GLN A 72 -13.07 -5.76 -6.96
CA GLN A 72 -12.74 -4.71 -6.02
C GLN A 72 -11.57 -5.11 -5.12
N VAL A 73 -11.58 -6.33 -4.59
CA VAL A 73 -10.57 -6.81 -3.63
C VAL A 73 -10.27 -8.28 -3.86
N GLU A 74 -8.99 -8.65 -3.74
CA GLU A 74 -8.53 -10.03 -3.56
C GLU A 74 -7.85 -10.17 -2.20
N ILE A 75 -8.32 -11.10 -1.36
CA ILE A 75 -7.76 -11.35 -0.03
C ILE A 75 -7.35 -12.83 0.05
N PRO A 76 -6.04 -13.13 0.07
CA PRO A 76 -5.59 -14.50 0.20
C PRO A 76 -5.61 -14.94 1.66
N TYR A 77 -6.22 -16.09 1.91
CA TYR A 77 -6.33 -16.73 3.21
C TYR A 77 -5.71 -18.13 3.17
N LYS A 78 -5.09 -18.50 4.29
CA LYS A 78 -4.61 -19.85 4.58
C LYS A 78 -4.97 -20.20 6.02
N ASN A 79 -5.69 -21.29 6.22
CA ASN A 79 -6.18 -21.76 7.51
C ASN A 79 -6.97 -20.69 8.30
N GLY A 80 -7.73 -19.84 7.61
CA GLY A 80 -8.51 -18.76 8.20
C GLY A 80 -7.74 -17.47 8.50
N GLU A 81 -6.43 -17.42 8.25
CA GLU A 81 -5.60 -16.23 8.44
C GLU A 81 -5.15 -15.64 7.11
N ARG A 82 -4.92 -14.32 7.04
CA ARG A 82 -4.44 -13.68 5.81
C ARG A 82 -2.99 -14.08 5.55
N GLU A 83 -2.72 -14.57 4.35
CA GLU A 83 -1.40 -15.05 3.94
C GLU A 83 -1.19 -14.78 2.44
N GLY A 84 -0.24 -13.91 2.11
CA GLY A 84 0.06 -13.51 0.74
C GLY A 84 -0.36 -12.08 0.41
N ILE A 85 -0.39 -11.74 -0.88
CA ILE A 85 -0.61 -10.36 -1.33
C ILE A 85 -2.11 -10.08 -1.44
N ARG A 86 -2.62 -9.25 -0.53
CA ARG A 86 -3.93 -8.61 -0.65
C ARG A 86 -3.86 -7.50 -1.68
N LYS A 87 -4.87 -7.41 -2.54
CA LYS A 87 -4.95 -6.39 -3.59
C LYS A 87 -6.30 -5.70 -3.56
N TRP A 88 -6.29 -4.43 -3.91
CA TRP A 88 -7.48 -3.62 -4.15
C TRP A 88 -7.37 -3.00 -5.53
N TYR A 89 -8.49 -2.90 -6.21
CA TYR A 89 -8.60 -2.38 -7.56
C TYR A 89 -9.55 -1.19 -7.57
N TYR A 90 -9.31 -0.26 -8.49
CA TYR A 90 -10.28 0.76 -8.85
C TYR A 90 -11.47 0.13 -9.56
N GLU A 91 -12.58 0.85 -9.61
CA GLU A 91 -13.77 0.41 -10.37
C GLU A 91 -13.48 0.26 -11.87
N SER A 92 -12.43 0.92 -12.40
CA SER A 92 -11.93 0.73 -13.76
C SER A 92 -11.20 -0.61 -13.99
N GLY A 93 -10.89 -1.35 -12.92
CA GLY A 93 -10.10 -2.59 -12.94
C GLY A 93 -8.59 -2.39 -12.73
N ASN A 94 -8.10 -1.15 -12.73
CA ASN A 94 -6.69 -0.88 -12.47
C ASN A 94 -6.32 -1.14 -11.01
N LEU A 95 -5.12 -1.66 -10.74
CA LEU A 95 -4.65 -1.91 -9.39
C LEU A 95 -4.53 -0.60 -8.61
N TRP A 96 -5.19 -0.50 -7.47
CA TRP A 96 -5.11 0.66 -6.58
C TRP A 96 -4.09 0.46 -5.46
N ARG A 97 -4.06 -0.72 -4.84
CA ARG A 97 -3.22 -0.99 -3.67
C ARG A 97 -2.85 -2.45 -3.59
N LYS A 98 -1.66 -2.74 -3.06
CA LYS A 98 -1.27 -4.10 -2.66
C LYS A 98 -0.48 -4.11 -1.36
N VAL A 99 -0.74 -5.11 -0.53
CA VAL A 99 -0.13 -5.31 0.79
C VAL A 99 0.19 -6.79 0.96
N LEU A 100 1.41 -7.12 1.36
CA LEU A 100 1.77 -8.48 1.72
C LEU A 100 1.40 -8.74 3.18
N TYR A 101 0.67 -9.84 3.40
CA TYR A 101 0.38 -10.39 4.71
C TYR A 101 1.19 -11.67 4.93
N LYS A 102 1.69 -11.85 6.16
CA LYS A 102 2.35 -13.06 6.62
C LYS A 102 1.88 -13.35 8.04
N ASN A 103 1.31 -14.53 8.27
CA ASN A 103 0.70 -14.91 9.56
C ASN A 103 -0.34 -13.89 10.06
N GLY A 104 -1.17 -13.35 9.15
CA GLY A 104 -2.18 -12.36 9.49
C GLY A 104 -1.69 -10.92 9.64
N GLU A 105 -0.38 -10.68 9.72
CA GLU A 105 0.22 -9.34 9.90
C GLU A 105 0.78 -8.78 8.58
N ARG A 106 0.76 -7.46 8.40
CA ARG A 106 1.41 -6.80 7.26
C ARG A 106 2.92 -6.91 7.37
N GLU A 107 3.56 -7.28 6.27
CA GLU A 107 5.00 -7.48 6.16
C GLU A 107 5.51 -6.98 4.80
N GLY A 108 6.71 -6.43 4.75
CA GLY A 108 7.32 -5.97 3.50
C GLY A 108 6.78 -4.61 3.03
N VAL A 109 6.80 -4.35 1.72
CA VAL A 109 6.45 -3.03 1.19
C VAL A 109 5.01 -3.00 0.69
N GLU A 110 4.18 -2.22 1.38
CA GLU A 110 2.87 -1.81 0.86
C GLU A 110 3.06 -0.82 -0.29
N LYS A 111 2.27 -0.96 -1.36
CA LYS A 111 2.26 -0.02 -2.49
C LYS A 111 0.85 0.41 -2.83
N SER A 112 0.67 1.69 -3.11
CA SER A 112 -0.53 2.25 -3.74
C SER A 112 -0.18 2.92 -5.06
N TYR A 113 -1.15 2.97 -5.95
CA TYR A 113 -1.00 3.42 -7.33
C TYR A 113 -2.09 4.44 -7.66
N TYR A 114 -1.77 5.36 -8.57
CA TYR A 114 -2.73 6.22 -9.23
C TYR A 114 -3.62 5.39 -10.18
N SER A 115 -4.73 6.00 -10.64
CA SER A 115 -5.68 5.33 -11.51
C SER A 115 -5.12 4.99 -12.89
N ASP A 116 -4.04 5.65 -13.32
CA ASP A 116 -3.27 5.35 -14.54
C ASP A 116 -2.24 4.21 -14.35
N GLY A 117 -2.09 3.71 -13.12
CA GLY A 117 -1.15 2.64 -12.76
C GLY A 117 0.22 3.12 -12.28
N ASN A 118 0.49 4.43 -12.28
CA ASN A 118 1.74 4.96 -11.75
C ASN A 118 1.82 4.77 -10.23
N LEU A 119 3.02 4.48 -9.71
CA LEU A 119 3.22 4.29 -8.27
C LEU A 119 2.98 5.62 -7.55
N ALA A 120 2.09 5.63 -6.56
CA ALA A 120 1.79 6.81 -5.77
C ALA A 120 2.55 6.80 -4.45
N ILE A 121 2.52 5.69 -3.72
CA ILE A 121 3.14 5.56 -2.40
C ILE A 121 3.74 4.16 -2.25
N GLU A 122 4.90 4.08 -1.61
CA GLU A 122 5.39 2.84 -1.04
C GLU A 122 5.79 3.02 0.43
N THR A 123 5.30 2.14 1.30
CA THR A 123 5.53 2.19 2.75
C THR A 123 6.02 0.84 3.24
N PRO A 124 7.21 0.76 3.86
CA PRO A 124 7.70 -0.48 4.45
C PRO A 124 6.96 -0.77 5.76
N TYR A 125 6.52 -2.01 5.92
CA TYR A 125 5.86 -2.58 7.08
C TYR A 125 6.65 -3.77 7.63
N LYS A 126 6.64 -3.90 8.95
CA LYS A 126 7.16 -5.04 9.68
C LYS A 126 6.27 -5.34 10.88
N ASN A 127 5.77 -6.56 10.99
CA ASN A 127 4.86 -6.98 12.06
C ASN A 127 3.72 -5.97 12.27
N ASP A 128 2.99 -5.69 11.19
CA ASP A 128 1.87 -4.75 11.15
C ASP A 128 2.18 -3.26 11.37
N LYS A 129 3.44 -2.87 11.57
CA LYS A 129 3.84 -1.47 11.82
C LYS A 129 4.68 -0.89 10.69
N ALA A 130 4.45 0.36 10.33
CA ALA A 130 5.32 1.07 9.40
C ALA A 130 6.73 1.23 10.02
N GLU A 131 7.74 0.77 9.30
CA GLU A 131 9.13 0.71 9.75
C GLU A 131 10.08 0.90 8.56
N GLY A 132 10.74 2.06 8.49
CA GLY A 132 11.60 2.46 7.36
C GLY A 132 11.09 3.72 6.66
N ILE A 133 11.58 3.98 5.45
CA ILE A 133 11.26 5.21 4.70
C ILE A 133 10.07 4.96 3.78
N ALA A 134 8.96 5.64 4.05
CA ALA A 134 7.86 5.75 3.10
C ALA A 134 8.22 6.76 2.01
N LYS A 135 7.87 6.46 0.76
CA LYS A 135 8.11 7.33 -0.38
C LYS A 135 6.80 7.69 -1.05
N VAL A 136 6.65 8.97 -1.39
CA VAL A 136 5.49 9.52 -2.09
C VAL A 136 5.95 10.07 -3.43
N TYR A 137 5.27 9.70 -4.49
CA TYR A 137 5.53 10.11 -5.86
C TYR A 137 4.33 10.92 -6.37
N ASP A 138 4.54 11.74 -7.40
CA ASP A 138 3.44 12.36 -8.15
C ASP A 138 2.95 11.46 -9.30
N GLU A 139 1.93 11.91 -10.02
CA GLU A 139 1.31 11.18 -11.15
C GLU A 139 2.30 10.92 -12.29
N ASN A 140 3.40 11.69 -12.39
CA ASN A 140 4.45 11.47 -13.39
C ASN A 140 5.55 10.51 -12.88
N GLY A 141 5.35 9.89 -11.71
CA GLY A 141 6.28 8.96 -11.09
C GLY A 141 7.47 9.65 -10.41
N LYS A 142 7.42 10.96 -10.19
CA LYS A 142 8.52 11.71 -9.63
C LYS A 142 8.42 11.79 -8.11
N LEU A 143 9.52 11.50 -7.42
CA LEU A 143 9.59 11.51 -5.96
C LEU A 143 9.27 12.91 -5.43
N ARG A 144 8.28 13.00 -4.54
CA ARG A 144 7.82 14.23 -3.88
C ARG A 144 8.10 14.25 -2.39
N ALA A 145 8.15 13.09 -1.71
CA ALA A 145 8.49 13.04 -0.31
C ALA A 145 9.13 11.71 0.12
N GLU A 146 9.96 11.79 1.15
CA GLU A 146 10.49 10.66 1.92
C GLU A 146 10.19 10.90 3.39
N ILE A 147 9.48 9.96 4.05
CA ILE A 147 9.05 10.10 5.44
C ILE A 147 9.53 8.88 6.22
N PRO A 148 10.47 9.05 7.18
CA PRO A 148 10.95 7.93 7.97
C PRO A 148 9.95 7.58 9.06
N TYR A 149 9.60 6.30 9.13
CA TYR A 149 8.71 5.71 10.14
C TYR A 149 9.47 4.74 11.04
N LYS A 150 9.10 4.74 12.32
CA LYS A 150 9.51 3.76 13.31
C LYS A 150 8.32 3.43 14.19
N ASN A 151 7.90 2.17 14.22
CA ASN A 151 6.70 1.72 14.95
C ASN A 151 5.45 2.59 14.66
N ASP A 152 5.10 2.74 13.39
CA ASP A 152 3.96 3.55 12.89
C ASP A 152 4.08 5.07 13.07
N LYS A 153 5.15 5.57 13.70
CA LYS A 153 5.34 7.00 13.94
C LYS A 153 6.43 7.58 13.07
N ALA A 154 6.23 8.80 12.58
CA ALA A 154 7.28 9.55 11.91
C ALA A 154 8.42 9.82 12.91
N GLU A 155 9.63 9.39 12.55
CA GLU A 155 10.83 9.42 13.40
C GLU A 155 12.07 9.57 12.50
N GLY A 156 12.74 10.72 12.57
CA GLY A 156 13.89 11.07 11.72
C GLY A 156 13.63 12.27 10.83
N ILE A 157 14.46 12.48 9.80
CA ILE A 157 14.32 13.62 8.89
C ILE A 157 13.40 13.27 7.73
N ALA A 158 12.22 13.88 7.69
CA ALA A 158 11.35 13.86 6.52
C ALA A 158 11.84 14.87 5.48
N LYS A 159 11.69 14.54 4.19
CA LYS A 159 12.14 15.36 3.06
C LYS A 159 11.03 15.53 2.05
N TRP A 160 10.96 16.71 1.45
CA TRP A 160 10.05 17.02 0.35
C TRP A 160 10.83 17.63 -0.81
N TYR A 161 10.39 17.36 -2.03
CA TYR A 161 11.12 17.69 -3.24
C TYR A 161 10.27 18.52 -4.21
N TYR A 162 10.92 19.49 -4.83
CA TYR A 162 10.38 20.28 -5.94
C TYR A 162 10.13 19.43 -7.17
N GLU A 163 9.40 19.96 -8.16
CA GLU A 163 9.15 19.30 -9.45
C GLU A 163 10.43 19.11 -10.30
N ASN A 164 11.50 19.84 -10.05
CA ASN A 164 12.81 19.60 -10.67
C ASN A 164 13.62 18.48 -9.99
N GLY A 165 13.22 18.04 -8.79
CA GLY A 165 13.86 16.96 -8.03
C GLY A 165 14.80 17.44 -6.92
N ASN A 166 15.01 18.75 -6.83
CA ASN A 166 15.79 19.35 -5.76
C ASN A 166 15.00 19.34 -4.45
N LEU A 167 15.74 19.30 -3.34
CA LEU A 167 15.16 19.35 -2.00
C LEU A 167 14.46 20.69 -1.81
N GLU A 168 13.18 20.63 -1.47
CA GLU A 168 12.34 21.80 -1.15
C GLU A 168 12.41 22.11 0.33
N ARG A 169 12.27 21.07 1.16
CA ARG A 169 12.37 21.20 2.61
C ARG A 169 12.73 19.89 3.28
N GLU A 170 13.29 19.99 4.48
CA GLU A 170 13.50 18.88 5.39
C GLU A 170 13.07 19.25 6.81
N ALA A 171 12.44 18.32 7.53
CA ALA A 171 11.96 18.54 8.89
C ALA A 171 12.26 17.33 9.79
N PRO A 172 12.83 17.55 10.98
CA PRO A 172 13.04 16.50 11.97
C PRO A 172 11.73 16.14 12.69
N TYR A 173 11.36 14.87 12.67
CA TYR A 173 10.24 14.31 13.41
C TYR A 173 10.69 13.41 14.54
N LYS A 174 9.94 13.47 15.63
CA LYS A 174 10.03 12.58 16.77
C LYS A 174 8.63 12.25 17.27
N ASN A 175 8.25 10.98 17.24
CA ASN A 175 6.91 10.53 17.59
C ASN A 175 5.78 11.35 16.91
N ASP A 176 5.82 11.46 15.58
CA ASP A 176 4.84 12.20 14.75
C ASP A 176 4.84 13.73 14.93
N LYS A 177 5.79 14.27 15.68
CA LYS A 177 5.88 15.70 15.91
C LYS A 177 7.17 16.26 15.35
N ALA A 178 7.07 17.37 14.62
CA ALA A 178 8.20 18.19 14.25
C ALA A 178 8.90 18.69 15.54
N GLU A 179 10.18 18.35 15.69
CA GLU A 179 11.03 18.68 16.84
C GLU A 179 12.46 18.92 16.35
N GLY A 180 12.88 20.19 16.29
CA GLY A 180 14.16 20.63 15.76
C GLY A 180 14.00 21.74 14.72
N ILE A 181 14.98 21.91 13.83
CA ILE A 181 14.96 22.95 12.82
C ILE A 181 14.44 22.37 11.50
N GLU A 182 13.28 22.82 11.06
CA GLU A 182 12.82 22.64 9.69
C GLU A 182 13.58 23.60 8.78
N LYS A 183 14.08 23.09 7.66
CA LYS A 183 14.81 23.88 6.67
C LYS A 183 14.05 23.92 5.37
N TRP A 184 14.00 25.10 4.77
CA TRP A 184 13.46 25.31 3.43
C TRP A 184 14.55 25.77 2.49
N TYR A 185 14.45 25.38 1.23
CA TYR A 185 15.44 25.67 0.20
C TYR A 185 14.78 26.29 -1.00
N TYR A 186 15.51 27.13 -1.72
CA TYR A 186 15.14 27.54 -3.07
C TYR A 186 15.32 26.39 -4.06
N GLU A 187 14.68 26.49 -5.22
CA GLU A 187 14.84 25.50 -6.30
C GLU A 187 16.30 25.30 -6.75
N ASN A 188 17.17 26.28 -6.55
CA ASN A 188 18.60 26.19 -6.84
C ASN A 188 19.41 25.45 -5.73
N GLY A 189 18.74 24.95 -4.69
CA GLY A 189 19.32 24.20 -3.58
C GLY A 189 19.87 25.07 -2.44
N LYS A 190 19.80 26.40 -2.53
CA LYS A 190 20.28 27.29 -1.47
C LYS A 190 19.27 27.39 -0.34
N LEU A 191 19.76 27.48 0.89
CA LEU A 191 18.92 27.63 2.08
C LEU A 191 18.10 28.93 1.99
N MET A 192 16.80 28.80 2.21
CA MET A 192 15.83 29.89 2.21
C MET A 192 15.36 30.22 3.63
N ALA A 193 15.13 29.20 4.47
CA ALA A 193 14.70 29.43 5.85
C ALA A 193 15.15 28.33 6.81
N GLU A 194 15.33 28.70 8.07
CA GLU A 194 15.46 27.81 9.23
C GLU A 194 14.37 28.15 10.24
N ILE A 195 13.45 27.21 10.46
CA ILE A 195 12.26 27.40 11.27
C ILE A 195 12.32 26.40 12.44
N PRO A 196 12.53 26.86 13.68
CA PRO A 196 12.59 25.96 14.82
C PRO A 196 11.19 25.54 15.28
N TYR A 197 11.02 24.24 15.53
CA TYR A 197 9.81 23.61 16.00
C TYR A 197 10.05 22.81 17.28
N LEU A 198 9.07 22.84 18.17
CA LEU A 198 8.98 21.97 19.33
C LEU A 198 7.55 21.45 19.43
N ASN A 199 7.37 20.13 19.32
CA ASN A 199 6.05 19.49 19.38
C ASN A 199 5.04 20.05 18.36
N ASN A 200 5.45 20.22 17.09
CA ASN A 200 4.67 20.84 16.01
C ASN A 200 4.38 22.34 16.18
N LEU A 201 4.88 22.99 17.22
CA LEU A 201 4.70 24.43 17.44
C LEU A 201 5.99 25.18 17.10
N PHE A 202 5.86 26.33 16.45
CA PHE A 202 7.00 27.24 16.24
C PHE A 202 7.65 27.57 17.59
N HIS A 203 8.98 27.51 17.65
CA HIS A 203 9.73 27.68 18.88
C HIS A 203 11.07 28.38 18.67
N GLY A 204 11.13 29.70 18.89
CA GLY A 204 12.34 30.49 18.76
C GLY A 204 12.37 31.35 17.49
N ASP A 205 13.52 31.95 17.22
CA ASP A 205 13.68 32.91 16.11
C ASP A 205 13.81 32.17 14.78
N THR A 206 13.18 32.72 13.73
CA THR A 206 13.17 32.12 12.40
C THR A 206 14.13 32.85 11.49
N ARG A 207 15.08 32.15 10.88
CA ARG A 207 16.04 32.79 9.97
C ARG A 207 15.55 32.67 8.55
N PHE A 208 15.56 33.77 7.83
CA PHE A 208 15.31 33.81 6.38
C PHE A 208 16.57 34.25 5.66
N TYR A 209 16.83 33.65 4.50
CA TYR A 209 18.00 33.91 3.69
C TYR A 209 17.58 34.28 2.27
N THR A 210 18.30 35.20 1.64
CA THR A 210 18.16 35.50 0.23
C THR A 210 18.77 34.41 -0.65
N GLU A 211 18.48 34.40 -1.94
CA GLU A 211 19.10 33.47 -2.89
C GLU A 211 20.63 33.62 -3.03
N ASP A 212 21.25 34.71 -2.61
CA ASP A 212 22.71 34.83 -2.52
C ASP A 212 23.28 34.40 -1.16
N GLY A 213 22.43 33.90 -0.25
CA GLY A 213 22.80 33.36 1.06
C GLY A 213 22.94 34.41 2.16
N LYS A 214 22.46 35.65 1.95
CA LYS A 214 22.49 36.68 2.98
C LYS A 214 21.29 36.55 3.92
N LEU A 215 21.52 36.72 5.22
CA LEU A 215 20.44 36.75 6.20
C LEU A 215 19.52 37.95 5.89
N LEU A 216 18.26 37.65 5.63
CA LEU A 216 17.20 38.61 5.32
C LEU A 216 16.48 39.09 6.58
N ALA A 217 16.16 38.17 7.50
CA ALA A 217 15.42 38.46 8.73
C ALA A 217 15.63 37.38 9.82
N LEU A 218 15.30 37.75 11.07
CA LEU A 218 15.22 36.93 12.29
C LEU A 218 13.79 36.97 12.85
#